data_AF-D3IFF0-F1
#
_entry.id   AF-D3IFF0-F1
#
_cell.length_a   1.000
_cell.length_b   1.000
_cell.length_c   1.000
_cell.angle_alpha   90.00
_cell.angle_beta   90.00
_cell.angle_gamma   90.00
#
_symmetry.space_group_name_H-M   'P 1'
#
loop_
_entity.id
_entity.type
_entity.pdbx_description
1 polymer ?
#
loop_
_entity_poly.entity_id
_entity_poly.type
_entity_poly.pdbx_seq_one_letter_code
_entity_poly.pdbx_strand_id
1 'polypeptide(L)'
;MSKIEIKDIDFGLCYEGCLWMSNENKPRIFVPAAMIDRTLLEGLNPFVAEGYLYNKEQGVSISIKSPNGRPCAHRFLVNAADFHSKEVTPVEYPAHRMGGNRLLFLRYWTAKPDGACLDMPVLTLDKMVFVGFKK
;
A
#
# COMPACT_ATOMS: atom_id res chain seq x y z
N MET A 1 -4.38 11.22 2.31
CA MET A 1 -4.77 9.82 2.59
C MET A 1 -6.26 9.82 2.85
N SER A 2 -7.01 8.93 2.22
CA SER A 2 -8.44 8.80 2.48
C SER A 2 -8.74 7.39 2.94
N LYS A 3 -9.39 7.24 4.11
CA LYS A 3 -9.99 5.97 4.50
C LYS A 3 -11.12 5.67 3.51
N ILE A 4 -11.17 4.43 3.03
CA ILE A 4 -12.17 3.97 2.08
C ILE A 4 -12.76 2.63 2.54
N GLU A 5 -13.94 2.30 2.05
CA GLU A 5 -14.51 0.97 2.16
C GLU A 5 -14.08 0.11 0.96
N ILE A 6 -14.16 -1.22 1.10
CA ILE A 6 -13.83 -2.15 0.01
C ILE A 6 -14.67 -1.88 -1.25
N LYS A 7 -15.94 -1.50 -1.07
CA LYS A 7 -16.84 -1.16 -2.18
C LYS A 7 -16.43 0.09 -2.97
N ASP A 8 -15.56 0.92 -2.40
CA ASP A 8 -15.06 2.14 -3.03
C ASP A 8 -13.79 1.89 -3.86
N ILE A 9 -13.30 0.65 -3.89
CA ILE A 9 -12.19 0.22 -4.75
C ILE A 9 -12.74 0.06 -6.18
N ASP A 10 -12.09 0.70 -7.15
CA ASP A 10 -12.46 0.54 -8.56
C ASP A 10 -11.88 -0.76 -9.11
N PHE A 11 -12.74 -1.79 -9.23
CA PHE A 11 -12.38 -3.11 -9.77
C PHE A 11 -12.24 -3.15 -11.30
N GLY A 12 -12.57 -2.05 -12.00
CA GLY A 12 -12.33 -1.91 -13.44
C GLY A 12 -10.87 -1.59 -13.79
N LEU A 13 -10.03 -1.27 -12.79
CA LEU A 13 -8.62 -0.97 -12.98
C LEU A 13 -7.74 -2.22 -12.83
N CYS A 14 -6.62 -2.24 -13.57
CA CYS A 14 -5.57 -3.22 -13.38
C CYS A 14 -4.62 -2.77 -12.27
N TYR A 15 -4.42 -3.62 -11.26
CA TYR A 15 -3.51 -3.35 -10.15
C TYR A 15 -2.33 -4.30 -10.17
N GLU A 16 -1.13 -3.74 -9.99
CA GLU A 16 0.04 -4.48 -9.54
C GLU A 16 0.01 -4.56 -8.02
N GLY A 17 0.32 -5.72 -7.44
CA GLY A 17 0.36 -5.81 -5.98
C GLY A 17 0.26 -7.21 -5.41
N CYS A 18 -0.16 -7.28 -4.16
CA CYS A 18 -0.39 -8.53 -3.47
C CYS A 18 -1.56 -8.45 -2.48
N LEU A 19 -2.25 -9.58 -2.32
CA LEU A 19 -3.28 -9.79 -1.30
C LEU A 19 -2.91 -11.03 -0.49
N TRP A 20 -2.83 -10.90 0.82
CA TRP A 20 -2.61 -12.01 1.73
C TRP A 20 -3.91 -12.38 2.42
N MET A 21 -4.45 -13.54 2.07
CA MET A 21 -5.67 -14.07 2.66
C MET A 21 -5.40 -14.66 4.05
N SER A 22 -6.38 -14.54 4.96
CA SER A 22 -6.27 -15.00 6.36
C SER A 22 -6.04 -16.51 6.50
N ASN A 23 -6.42 -17.29 5.49
CA ASN A 23 -6.28 -18.75 5.44
C ASN A 23 -5.10 -19.22 4.57
N GLU A 24 -4.26 -18.33 4.05
CA GLU A 24 -3.17 -18.65 3.14
C GLU A 24 -1.80 -18.41 3.78
N ASN A 25 -0.83 -19.28 3.49
CA ASN A 25 0.55 -19.17 3.99
C ASN A 25 1.46 -18.33 3.08
N LYS A 26 0.98 -17.97 1.89
CA LYS A 26 1.65 -17.11 0.91
C LYS A 26 0.64 -16.11 0.36
N PRO A 27 1.07 -14.88 0.05
CA PRO A 27 0.21 -13.90 -0.59
C PRO A 27 -0.03 -14.26 -2.06
N ARG A 28 -1.19 -13.88 -2.57
CA ARG A 28 -1.49 -13.83 -4.00
C ARG A 28 -0.80 -12.61 -4.58
N ILE A 29 -0.05 -12.79 -5.67
CA ILE A 29 0.75 -11.73 -6.31
C ILE A 29 0.15 -11.43 -7.68
N PHE A 30 0.03 -10.15 -7.99
CA PHE A 30 -0.49 -9.62 -9.25
C PHE A 30 0.64 -8.90 -9.98
N VAL A 31 1.49 -9.68 -10.66
CA VAL A 31 2.57 -9.19 -11.53
C VAL A 31 2.58 -10.08 -12.77
N PRO A 32 2.25 -9.57 -13.98
CA PRO A 32 1.89 -8.19 -14.30
C PRO A 32 0.57 -7.73 -13.65
N ALA A 33 0.30 -6.42 -13.72
CA ALA A 33 -0.93 -5.83 -13.20
C ALA A 33 -2.18 -6.46 -13.83
N ALA A 34 -3.19 -6.75 -13.02
CA ALA A 34 -4.43 -7.39 -13.45
C ALA A 34 -5.64 -6.83 -12.73
N MET A 35 -6.83 -7.02 -13.29
CA MET A 35 -8.08 -6.75 -12.58
C MET A 35 -8.18 -7.68 -11.37
N ILE A 36 -8.58 -7.12 -10.24
CA ILE A 36 -8.75 -7.87 -8.99
C ILE A 36 -10.17 -8.39 -8.93
N ASP A 37 -10.33 -9.69 -8.70
CA ASP A 37 -11.63 -10.27 -8.43
C ASP A 37 -12.18 -9.69 -7.12
N ARG A 38 -13.28 -8.95 -7.24
CA ARG A 38 -13.98 -8.30 -6.13
C ARG A 38 -14.35 -9.27 -5.01
N THR A 39 -14.67 -10.51 -5.34
CA THR A 39 -15.08 -11.53 -4.36
C THR A 39 -13.99 -11.84 -3.34
N LEU A 40 -12.71 -11.60 -3.68
CA LEU A 40 -11.57 -11.78 -2.77
C LEU A 40 -11.58 -10.81 -1.60
N LEU A 41 -12.18 -9.64 -1.76
CA LEU A 41 -12.15 -8.56 -0.77
C LEU A 41 -13.47 -8.45 0.01
N GLU A 42 -14.55 -9.02 -0.52
CA GLU A 42 -15.87 -9.04 0.12
C GLU A 42 -16.06 -10.21 1.10
N GLY A 43 -15.18 -11.20 1.04
CA GLY A 43 -15.20 -12.35 1.95
C GLY A 43 -15.02 -11.95 3.41
N LEU A 44 -15.93 -12.41 4.28
CA LEU A 44 -15.78 -12.32 5.74
C LEU A 44 -14.85 -13.41 6.29
N ASN A 45 -14.80 -14.56 5.62
CA ASN A 45 -13.88 -15.66 5.90
C ASN A 45 -13.76 -16.58 4.66
N PRO A 46 -12.59 -16.70 4.02
CA PRO A 46 -11.37 -15.97 4.33
C PRO A 46 -11.52 -14.47 4.05
N PHE A 47 -10.75 -13.66 4.77
CA PHE A 47 -10.67 -12.21 4.57
C PHE A 47 -9.23 -11.82 4.21
N VAL A 48 -9.03 -10.63 3.64
CA VAL A 48 -7.68 -10.11 3.37
C VAL A 48 -7.03 -9.67 4.68
N ALA A 49 -6.00 -10.36 5.14
CA ALA A 49 -5.25 -9.97 6.33
C ALA A 49 -4.38 -8.72 6.08
N GLU A 50 -3.69 -8.70 4.94
CA GLU A 50 -2.88 -7.58 4.47
C GLU A 50 -2.93 -7.51 2.95
N GLY A 51 -3.01 -6.30 2.39
CA GLY A 51 -3.06 -6.08 0.96
C GLY A 51 -2.41 -4.78 0.54
N TYR A 52 -1.73 -4.81 -0.61
CA TYR A 52 -1.15 -3.66 -1.27
C TYR A 52 -1.45 -3.74 -2.76
N LEU A 53 -2.14 -2.75 -3.30
CA LEU A 53 -2.52 -2.69 -4.71
C LEU A 53 -2.10 -1.33 -5.27
N TYR A 54 -1.56 -1.30 -6.47
CA TYR A 54 -1.11 -0.09 -7.14
C TYR A 54 -1.50 -0.11 -8.62
N ASN A 55 -2.31 0.86 -9.03
CA ASN A 55 -2.54 1.17 -10.43
C ASN A 55 -1.60 2.30 -10.84
N LYS A 56 -0.61 1.98 -11.67
CA LYS A 56 0.42 2.94 -12.10
C LYS A 56 -0.13 4.01 -13.05
N GLU A 57 -1.11 3.67 -13.88
CA GLU A 57 -1.67 4.56 -14.90
C GLU A 57 -2.37 5.77 -14.28
N GLN A 58 -3.12 5.55 -13.19
CA GLN A 58 -3.83 6.59 -12.46
C GLN A 58 -3.11 7.04 -11.19
N GLY A 59 -1.97 6.43 -10.84
CA GLY A 59 -1.24 6.72 -9.61
C GLY A 59 -2.03 6.39 -8.35
N VAL A 60 -2.92 5.39 -8.39
CA VAL A 60 -3.77 5.01 -7.26
C VAL A 60 -3.14 3.86 -6.51
N SER A 61 -2.83 4.07 -5.23
CA SER A 61 -2.34 3.04 -4.30
C SER A 61 -3.36 2.77 -3.22
N ILE A 62 -3.60 1.49 -2.92
CA ILE A 62 -4.54 1.02 -1.93
C ILE A 62 -3.78 0.13 -0.95
N SER A 63 -3.87 0.45 0.34
CA SER A 63 -3.38 -0.40 1.42
C SER A 63 -4.55 -0.92 2.21
N ILE A 64 -4.55 -2.22 2.47
CA ILE A 64 -5.58 -2.92 3.21
C ILE A 64 -4.90 -3.60 4.38
N LYS A 65 -5.37 -3.32 5.60
CA LYS A 65 -4.93 -4.00 6.80
C LYS A 65 -6.15 -4.39 7.60
N SER A 66 -6.21 -5.63 8.06
CA SER A 66 -7.37 -6.13 8.81
C SER A 66 -7.03 -6.44 10.27
N PRO A 67 -6.73 -5.42 11.10
CA PRO A 67 -6.48 -5.65 12.51
C PRO A 67 -7.72 -6.31 13.13
N ASN A 68 -7.51 -7.42 13.85
CA ASN A 68 -8.59 -8.22 14.44
C ASN A 68 -9.67 -8.68 13.43
N GLY A 69 -9.27 -8.91 12.17
CA GLY A 69 -10.17 -9.42 11.12
C GLY A 69 -11.14 -8.40 10.54
N ARG A 70 -11.01 -7.11 10.88
CA ARG A 70 -11.85 -6.03 10.32
C ARG A 70 -11.07 -5.27 9.24
N PRO A 71 -11.47 -5.32 7.95
CA PRO A 71 -10.73 -4.66 6.89
C PRO A 71 -10.77 -3.14 7.03
N CYS A 72 -9.57 -2.54 7.08
CA CYS A 72 -9.35 -1.11 7.00
C CYS A 72 -8.57 -0.83 5.70
N ALA A 73 -9.24 -0.21 4.73
CA ALA A 73 -8.64 0.19 3.47
C ALA A 73 -8.33 1.70 3.45
N HIS A 74 -7.18 2.04 2.88
CA HIS A 74 -6.71 3.41 2.70
C HIS A 74 -6.30 3.61 1.24
N ARG A 75 -6.80 4.68 0.64
CA ARG A 75 -6.42 5.13 -0.70
C ARG A 75 -5.41 6.27 -0.61
N PHE A 76 -4.42 6.20 -1.50
CA PHE A 76 -3.40 7.19 -1.72
C PHE A 76 -3.33 7.52 -3.20
N LEU A 77 -3.10 8.81 -3.49
CA LEU A 77 -2.73 9.27 -4.81
C LEU A 77 -1.22 9.48 -4.82
N VAL A 78 -0.58 9.00 -5.88
CA VAL A 78 0.86 9.07 -6.14
C VAL A 78 1.04 9.84 -7.42
N ASN A 79 1.70 10.99 -7.34
CA ASN A 79 2.03 11.81 -8.48
C ASN A 79 3.40 11.43 -9.02
N ALA A 80 3.63 11.62 -10.32
CA ALA A 80 4.94 11.38 -10.92
C ALA A 80 6.06 12.21 -10.27
N ALA A 81 5.74 13.42 -9.79
CA ALA A 81 6.68 14.29 -9.09
C ALA A 81 7.14 13.73 -7.73
N ASP A 82 6.34 12.85 -7.09
CA ASP A 82 6.67 12.30 -5.78
C ASP A 82 7.95 11.45 -5.81
N PHE A 83 8.25 10.82 -6.96
CA PHE A 83 9.48 10.04 -7.16
C PHE A 83 10.76 10.88 -7.19
N HIS A 84 10.64 12.20 -7.33
CA HIS A 84 11.76 13.14 -7.40
C HIS A 84 11.74 14.17 -6.26
N SER A 85 10.77 14.08 -5.35
CA SER A 85 10.66 14.99 -4.22
C SER A 85 11.71 14.69 -3.16
N LYS A 86 12.28 15.74 -2.55
CA LYS A 86 13.21 15.62 -1.42
C LYS A 86 12.52 15.15 -0.13
N GLU A 87 11.21 15.35 -0.04
CA GLU A 87 10.38 14.97 1.12
C GLU A 87 9.84 13.54 1.00
N VAL A 88 10.20 12.84 -0.08
CA VAL A 88 9.75 11.48 -0.35
C VAL A 88 10.97 10.58 -0.51
N THR A 89 11.01 9.50 0.25
CA THR A 89 12.11 8.52 0.18
C THR A 89 11.58 7.19 -0.34
N PRO A 90 12.10 6.66 -1.47
CA PRO A 90 11.81 5.30 -1.90
C PRO A 90 12.48 4.30 -0.96
N VAL A 91 11.74 3.27 -0.55
CA VAL A 91 12.24 2.20 0.31
C VAL A 91 11.79 0.86 -0.23
N GLU A 92 12.71 -0.11 -0.18
CA GLU A 92 12.49 -1.47 -0.65
C GLU A 92 12.48 -2.44 0.51
N TYR A 93 11.55 -3.38 0.48
CA TYR A 93 11.47 -4.45 1.45
C TYR A 93 11.60 -5.82 0.77
N PRO A 94 12.52 -6.67 1.20
CA PRO A 94 12.59 -8.04 0.70
C PRO A 94 11.34 -8.80 1.14
N ALA A 95 10.68 -9.48 0.21
CA ALA A 95 9.51 -10.30 0.52
C ALA A 95 9.80 -11.78 0.19
N HIS A 96 10.36 -12.50 1.16
CA HIS A 96 10.75 -13.91 1.01
C HIS A 96 9.58 -14.82 0.59
N ARG A 97 8.35 -14.51 1.04
CA ARG A 97 7.14 -15.27 0.69
C ARG A 97 6.52 -14.85 -0.65
N MET A 98 7.11 -13.88 -1.35
CA MET A 98 6.64 -13.33 -2.62
C MET A 98 7.59 -13.64 -3.79
N GLY A 99 8.20 -14.84 -3.79
CA GLY A 99 9.06 -15.28 -4.89
C GLY A 99 10.36 -14.48 -5.05
N GLY A 100 10.82 -13.80 -4.00
CA GLY A 100 12.03 -12.98 -4.04
C GLY A 100 11.80 -11.54 -4.54
N ASN A 101 10.58 -11.18 -4.91
CA ASN A 101 10.22 -9.81 -5.28
C ASN A 101 10.48 -8.84 -4.11
N ARG A 102 10.87 -7.61 -4.43
CA ARG A 102 11.06 -6.55 -3.43
C ARG A 102 9.88 -5.59 -3.52
N LEU A 103 9.16 -5.41 -2.42
CA LEU A 103 8.07 -4.44 -2.35
C LEU A 103 8.67 -3.03 -2.36
N LEU A 104 8.21 -2.16 -3.26
CA LEU A 104 8.65 -0.78 -3.35
C LEU A 104 7.60 0.14 -2.72
N PHE A 105 8.04 0.99 -1.81
CA PHE A 105 7.21 1.99 -1.14
C PHE A 105 7.81 3.38 -1.26
N LEU A 106 6.95 4.39 -1.26
CA LEU A 106 7.31 5.80 -1.05
C LEU A 106 6.97 6.18 0.40
N ARG A 107 7.97 6.61 1.16
CA ARG A 107 7.77 7.22 2.49
C ARG A 107 7.71 8.72 2.34
N TYR A 108 6.63 9.32 2.82
CA TYR A 108 6.44 10.77 2.83
C TYR A 108 6.80 11.29 4.21
N TRP A 109 7.60 12.34 4.24
CA TRP A 109 8.05 12.99 5.45
C TRP A 109 7.38 14.35 5.60
N THR A 110 7.08 14.73 6.82
CA THR A 110 6.51 16.04 7.13
C THR A 110 7.22 16.63 8.34
N ALA A 111 7.62 17.89 8.22
CA ALA A 111 8.20 18.63 9.33
C ALA A 111 7.12 18.90 10.39
N LYS A 112 7.38 18.48 11.63
CA LYS A 112 6.53 18.77 12.79
C LYS A 112 7.41 19.23 13.95
N PRO A 113 6.94 20.15 14.79
CA PRO A 113 7.65 20.51 16.01
C PRO A 113 7.74 19.30 16.94
N ASP A 114 8.88 19.13 17.60
CA ASP A 114 9.10 18.07 18.58
C ASP A 114 9.62 18.67 19.89
N GLY A 115 8.86 18.49 20.96
CA GLY A 115 9.20 18.99 22.29
C GLY A 115 10.50 18.39 22.85
N ALA A 116 10.89 17.19 22.42
CA ALA A 116 12.20 16.62 22.76
C ALA A 116 13.37 17.31 22.03
N CYS A 117 13.06 18.07 20.97
CA CYS A 117 14.00 18.88 20.20
C CYS A 117 13.74 20.38 20.38
N LEU A 118 13.29 20.82 21.56
CA LEU A 118 13.01 22.23 21.86
C LEU A 118 12.03 22.87 20.85
N ASP A 119 11.02 22.09 20.44
CA ASP A 119 10.01 22.45 19.44
C ASP A 119 10.59 22.78 18.04
N MET A 120 11.85 22.44 17.77
CA MET A 120 12.43 22.58 16.44
C MET A 120 11.71 21.64 15.44
N PRO A 121 11.51 22.07 14.19
CA PRO A 121 10.90 21.21 13.18
C PRO A 121 11.78 19.99 12.88
N VAL A 122 11.25 18.79 13.09
CA VAL A 122 11.88 17.52 12.74
C VAL A 122 11.03 16.78 11.71
N LEU A 123 11.68 16.04 10.82
CA LEU A 123 10.99 15.22 9.83
C LEU A 123 10.39 13.98 10.51
N THR A 124 9.08 13.87 10.41
CA THR A 124 8.30 12.73 10.90
C THR A 124 7.71 11.96 9.73
N LEU A 125 7.64 10.64 9.84
CA LEU A 125 7.00 9.81 8.81
C LEU A 125 5.50 10.08 8.83
N ASP A 126 4.97 10.61 7.71
CA ASP A 126 3.55 10.88 7.55
C ASP A 126 2.80 9.65 7.05
N LYS A 127 3.27 9.09 5.93
CA LYS A 127 2.64 7.93 5.29
C LYS A 127 3.66 7.11 4.51
N MET A 128 3.31 5.84 4.31
CA MET A 128 4.09 4.89 3.52
C MET A 128 3.16 4.27 2.47
N VAL A 129 3.48 4.45 1.20
CA VAL A 129 2.58 4.17 0.08
C VAL A 129 3.23 3.16 -0.85
N PHE A 130 2.54 2.04 -1.13
CA PHE A 130 3.03 1.01 -2.02
C PHE A 130 2.96 1.47 -3.48
N VAL A 131 4.02 1.24 -4.26
CA VAL A 131 4.13 1.69 -5.66
C VAL A 131 4.62 0.58 -6.61
N GLY A 132 4.32 -0.67 -6.27
CA GLY A 132 4.67 -1.84 -7.09
C GLY A 132 5.86 -2.64 -6.56
N PHE A 133 6.38 -3.53 -7.39
CA PHE A 133 7.54 -4.36 -7.07
C PHE A 133 8.78 -3.88 -7.82
N LYS A 134 9.93 -3.95 -7.15
CA LYS A 134 11.23 -3.81 -7.81
C LYS A 134 11.72 -5.20 -8.22
N LYS A 135 12.06 -5.32 -9.51
CA LYS A 135 12.69 -6.48 -10.12
C LYS A 135 14.18 -6.52 -9.81
#